data_AF-A0A4U5U3U1-F1
#
_entry.id   AF-A0A4U5U3U1-F1
#
_cell.length_a   1.000
_cell.length_b   1.000
_cell.length_c   1.000
_cell.angle_alpha   90.00
_cell.angle_beta   90.00
_cell.angle_gamma   90.00
#
_symmetry.space_group_name_H-M   'P 1'
#
loop_
_entity.id
_entity.type
_entity.pdbx_description
1 polymer ?
#
loop_
_entity_poly.entity_id
_entity_poly.type
_entity_poly.pdbx_seq_one_letter_code
_entity_poly.pdbx_strand_id
1 'polypeptide(L)'
;MDQRITEPDHFSPVSLYGEFTLTSNRKVRYAVSLTERDLIVQRLTSTPVGRNKVVLSLKDCVGCRAYRGDDNADPAAYLAVYLYPLKRRWMSSGVSRQRVEHCFRLAALQDPRANLEEAEKWARAVRERSARQQNRDEVSMNKLSRPCRMMLLVNPQSGKGQALTLYNNHIQRMLNEAGIQHTLVITERQNHARELVREADLSQWDALVIMSGDGLLFEVINGLLERPDWEEAIQIPLGILPGGSGNALAASIHHYSGHQRYLCFEEEKQDTYAAVNTSSPDMP
;
A
#
# COMPACT_ATOMS: atom_id res chain seq x y z
N MET A 1 -30.75 -20.97 35.88
CA MET A 1 -30.50 -21.59 34.57
C MET A 1 -30.97 -20.58 33.55
N ASP A 2 -30.05 -19.77 33.04
CA ASP A 2 -30.39 -18.72 32.08
C ASP A 2 -29.47 -18.94 30.87
N GLN A 3 -30.05 -19.57 29.85
CA GLN A 3 -29.36 -19.92 28.61
C GLN A 3 -29.19 -18.63 27.80
N ARG A 4 -27.97 -18.07 27.80
CA ARG A 4 -27.58 -17.08 26.81
C ARG A 4 -27.55 -17.76 25.45
N ILE A 5 -28.60 -17.53 24.67
CA ILE A 5 -28.67 -17.81 23.25
C ILE A 5 -27.49 -17.08 22.60
N THR A 6 -26.55 -17.86 22.10
CA THR A 6 -25.38 -17.38 21.36
C THR A 6 -25.89 -17.00 19.97
N GLU A 7 -25.77 -15.72 19.60
CA GLU A 7 -26.06 -15.28 18.23
C GLU A 7 -25.18 -16.05 17.23
N PRO A 8 -25.73 -16.51 16.10
CA PRO A 8 -24.94 -17.25 15.12
C PRO A 8 -23.98 -16.30 14.39
N ASP A 9 -22.69 -16.62 14.49
CA ASP A 9 -21.58 -16.05 13.71
C ASP A 9 -22.03 -15.86 12.24
N HIS A 10 -22.20 -14.61 11.81
CA HIS A 10 -22.46 -14.25 10.42
C HIS A 10 -21.19 -14.48 9.59
N PHE A 11 -20.90 -15.74 9.26
CA PHE A 11 -19.87 -16.07 8.28
C PHE A 11 -20.29 -15.50 6.92
N SER A 12 -19.58 -14.46 6.47
CA SER A 12 -19.65 -14.04 5.07
C SER A 12 -19.36 -15.25 4.18
N PRO A 13 -20.18 -15.54 3.14
CA PRO A 13 -20.02 -16.74 2.35
C PRO A 13 -18.60 -16.83 1.76
N VAL A 14 -17.95 -17.99 1.94
CA VAL A 14 -16.64 -18.25 1.35
C VAL A 14 -16.80 -18.34 -0.16
N SER A 15 -16.06 -17.51 -0.88
CA SER A 15 -16.17 -17.39 -2.33
C SER A 15 -15.12 -18.21 -3.08
N LEU A 16 -13.94 -18.39 -2.47
CA LEU A 16 -12.88 -19.26 -2.98
C LEU A 16 -12.25 -20.02 -1.82
N TYR A 17 -11.88 -21.26 -2.08
CA TYR A 17 -11.21 -22.16 -1.17
C TYR A 17 -10.12 -22.94 -1.91
N GLY A 18 -8.96 -23.13 -1.30
CA GLY A 18 -7.87 -23.89 -1.87
C GLY A 18 -6.86 -24.37 -0.84
N GLU A 19 -6.10 -25.40 -1.19
CA GLU A 19 -4.97 -25.88 -0.39
C GLU A 19 -3.64 -25.37 -0.96
N PHE A 20 -2.80 -24.88 -0.06
CA PHE A 20 -1.52 -24.26 -0.40
C PHE A 20 -0.42 -24.80 0.49
N THR A 21 0.82 -24.65 0.06
CA THR A 21 2.02 -24.89 0.90
C THR A 21 2.79 -23.59 1.11
N LEU A 22 3.60 -23.51 2.16
CA LEU A 22 4.51 -22.37 2.31
C LEU A 22 5.73 -22.53 1.42
N THR A 23 6.23 -21.41 0.89
CA THR A 23 7.51 -21.32 0.18
C THR A 23 8.66 -21.87 1.02
N SER A 24 8.71 -21.50 2.30
CA SER A 24 9.76 -21.89 3.25
C SER A 24 9.64 -23.32 3.78
N ASN A 25 8.44 -23.92 3.75
CA ASN A 25 8.22 -25.28 4.24
C ASN A 25 7.12 -26.01 3.47
N ARG A 26 7.56 -26.75 2.45
CA ARG A 26 6.70 -27.52 1.53
C ARG A 26 5.90 -28.65 2.21
N LYS A 27 6.28 -29.06 3.44
CA LYS A 27 5.58 -30.12 4.18
C LYS A 27 4.33 -29.61 4.91
N VAL A 28 4.24 -28.31 5.13
CA VAL A 28 3.10 -27.71 5.85
C VAL A 28 2.06 -27.25 4.85
N ARG A 29 0.86 -27.83 4.94
CA ARG A 29 -0.30 -27.45 4.14
C ARG A 29 -1.17 -26.45 4.88
N TYR A 30 -1.79 -25.57 4.12
CA TYR A 30 -2.72 -24.56 4.59
C TYR A 30 -3.98 -24.63 3.72
N ALA A 31 -5.14 -24.66 4.37
CA ALA A 31 -6.39 -24.30 3.72
C ALA A 31 -6.51 -22.78 3.73
N VAL A 32 -6.71 -22.19 2.57
CA VAL A 32 -6.93 -20.75 2.42
C VAL A 32 -8.34 -20.53 1.91
N SER A 33 -9.08 -19.65 2.57
CA SER A 33 -10.45 -19.28 2.23
C SER A 33 -10.53 -17.78 2.03
N LEU A 34 -11.10 -17.35 0.89
CA LEU A 34 -11.35 -15.94 0.60
C LEU A 34 -12.83 -15.61 0.83
N THR A 35 -13.08 -14.73 1.78
CA THR A 35 -14.40 -14.11 2.00
C THR A 35 -14.44 -12.73 1.36
N GLU A 36 -15.58 -12.03 1.41
CA GLU A 36 -15.69 -10.64 0.95
C GLU A 36 -14.77 -9.66 1.70
N ARG A 37 -14.32 -9.99 2.91
CA ARG A 37 -13.58 -9.08 3.79
C ARG A 37 -12.19 -9.58 4.16
N ASP A 38 -11.98 -10.89 4.15
CA ASP A 38 -10.80 -11.50 4.75
C ASP A 38 -10.24 -12.63 3.91
N LEU A 39 -8.91 -12.77 3.97
CA LEU A 39 -8.20 -13.97 3.55
C LEU A 39 -7.88 -14.78 4.82
N ILE A 40 -8.54 -15.93 4.96
CA ILE A 40 -8.43 -16.80 6.12
C ILE A 40 -7.44 -17.92 5.78
N VAL A 41 -6.37 -18.03 6.56
CA VAL A 41 -5.31 -19.02 6.38
C VAL A 41 -5.32 -19.98 7.56
N GLN A 42 -5.63 -21.25 7.32
CA GLN A 42 -5.72 -22.27 8.35
C GLN A 42 -4.69 -23.36 8.09
N ARG A 43 -3.75 -23.55 9.03
CA ARG A 43 -2.76 -24.64 8.95
C ARG A 43 -3.46 -25.99 9.13
N LEU A 44 -3.18 -26.92 8.22
CA LEU A 44 -3.70 -28.28 8.27
C LEU A 44 -2.74 -29.14 9.09
N THR A 45 -3.03 -29.32 10.38
CA THR A 45 -2.29 -30.19 11.32
C THR A 45 -3.21 -31.23 11.94
N SER A 46 -2.64 -32.33 12.43
CA SER A 46 -3.35 -33.36 13.20
C SER A 46 -3.72 -32.95 14.64
N THR A 47 -3.25 -31.79 15.14
CA THR A 47 -3.49 -31.26 16.49
C THR A 47 -4.51 -30.10 16.52
N PRO A 48 -5.15 -29.79 17.68
CA PRO A 48 -6.47 -29.15 17.75
C PRO A 48 -6.58 -27.72 17.19
N VAL A 49 -7.81 -27.41 16.78
CA VAL A 49 -8.27 -26.42 15.77
C VAL A 49 -8.14 -24.92 16.17
N GLY A 50 -7.61 -24.58 17.35
CA GLY A 50 -7.71 -23.21 17.88
C GLY A 50 -6.58 -22.23 17.56
N ARG A 51 -5.32 -22.68 17.46
CA ARG A 51 -4.13 -21.79 17.38
C ARG A 51 -3.52 -21.64 15.99
N ASN A 52 -4.15 -22.22 14.98
CA ASN A 52 -3.57 -22.44 13.65
C ASN A 52 -4.26 -21.65 12.53
N LYS A 53 -5.18 -20.74 12.88
CA LYS A 53 -5.93 -19.89 11.96
C LYS A 53 -5.43 -18.45 12.05
N VAL A 54 -5.06 -17.89 10.91
CA VAL A 54 -4.71 -16.47 10.74
C VAL A 54 -5.79 -15.84 9.86
N VAL A 55 -6.32 -14.70 10.28
CA VAL A 55 -7.29 -13.91 9.51
C VAL A 55 -6.59 -12.64 9.05
N LEU A 56 -6.52 -12.45 7.74
CA LEU A 56 -5.87 -11.31 7.11
C LEU A 56 -6.96 -10.41 6.51
N SER A 57 -7.10 -9.19 7.03
CA SER A 57 -8.13 -8.28 6.54
C SER A 57 -7.78 -7.71 5.17
N LEU A 58 -8.70 -7.80 4.22
CA LEU A 58 -8.52 -7.21 2.88
C LEU A 58 -8.57 -5.68 2.89
N LYS A 59 -9.03 -5.06 3.99
CA LYS A 59 -8.88 -3.61 4.23
C LYS A 59 -7.41 -3.19 4.31
N ASP A 60 -6.55 -4.07 4.82
CA ASP A 60 -5.12 -3.82 4.97
C ASP A 60 -4.31 -4.31 3.75
N CYS A 61 -4.97 -4.96 2.79
CA CYS A 61 -4.34 -5.45 1.57
C CYS A 61 -4.13 -4.28 0.59
N VAL A 62 -2.88 -4.07 0.20
CA VAL A 62 -2.48 -3.02 -0.77
C VAL A 62 -2.40 -3.60 -2.19
N GLY A 63 -2.04 -4.88 -2.31
CA GLY A 63 -2.07 -5.59 -3.58
C GLY A 63 -1.62 -7.04 -3.45
N CYS A 64 -1.53 -7.71 -4.59
CA CYS A 64 -1.04 -9.08 -4.68
C CYS A 64 -0.52 -9.38 -6.08
N ARG A 65 0.31 -10.41 -6.20
CA ARG A 65 0.84 -10.91 -7.47
C ARG A 65 0.81 -12.42 -7.56
N ALA A 66 0.61 -12.92 -8.76
CA ALA A 66 0.81 -14.31 -9.14
C ALA A 66 2.08 -14.42 -10.00
N TYR A 67 2.93 -15.42 -9.76
CA TYR A 67 4.18 -15.60 -10.51
C TYR A 67 4.67 -17.06 -10.46
N ARG A 68 5.61 -17.40 -11.33
CA ARG A 68 6.36 -18.66 -11.28
C ARG A 68 7.69 -18.47 -10.58
N GLY A 69 8.18 -19.51 -9.91
CA GLY A 69 9.52 -19.49 -9.33
C GLY A 69 10.60 -19.50 -10.40
N ASP A 70 11.82 -19.14 -10.02
CA ASP A 70 12.97 -19.10 -10.94
C ASP A 70 13.41 -20.50 -11.41
N ASP A 71 13.07 -21.53 -10.64
CA ASP A 71 13.32 -22.92 -11.00
C ASP A 71 12.26 -23.43 -12.00
N ASN A 72 12.65 -23.49 -13.28
CA ASN A 72 11.79 -23.97 -14.36
C ASN A 72 11.34 -25.43 -14.19
N ALA A 73 12.04 -26.23 -13.37
CA ALA A 73 11.66 -27.61 -13.08
C ALA A 73 10.54 -27.71 -12.01
N ASP A 74 10.32 -26.66 -11.22
CA ASP A 74 9.19 -26.61 -10.29
C ASP A 74 7.91 -26.23 -11.06
N PRO A 75 6.90 -27.12 -11.15
CA PRO A 75 5.63 -26.76 -11.79
C PRO A 75 4.81 -25.78 -10.96
N ALA A 76 5.27 -25.40 -9.75
CA ALA A 76 4.51 -24.53 -8.89
C ALA A 76 4.36 -23.10 -9.40
N ALA A 77 3.23 -22.51 -9.03
CA ALA A 77 3.02 -21.08 -9.05
C ALA A 77 2.91 -20.53 -7.63
N TYR A 78 3.03 -19.23 -7.50
CA TYR A 78 3.06 -18.53 -6.23
C TYR A 78 2.07 -17.37 -6.24
N LEU A 79 1.34 -17.23 -5.15
CA LEU A 79 0.51 -16.07 -4.86
C LEU A 79 1.15 -15.32 -3.69
N ALA A 80 1.60 -14.09 -3.91
CA ALA A 80 2.04 -13.19 -2.86
C ALA A 80 0.97 -12.12 -2.60
N VAL A 81 0.58 -11.94 -1.34
CA VAL A 81 -0.37 -10.91 -0.89
C VAL A 81 0.37 -9.94 0.03
N TYR A 82 0.24 -8.65 -0.27
CA TYR A 82 0.91 -7.55 0.43
C TYR A 82 -0.07 -6.82 1.33
N LEU A 83 0.15 -6.92 2.64
CA LEU A 83 -0.68 -6.27 3.63
C LEU A 83 0.14 -5.29 4.47
N TYR A 84 -0.54 -4.25 4.94
CA TYR A 84 0.03 -3.26 5.84
C TYR A 84 -0.88 -3.10 7.05
N PRO A 85 -1.03 -4.10 7.94
CA PRO A 85 -1.86 -3.96 9.14
C PRO A 85 -1.28 -2.93 10.12
N LEU A 86 -2.15 -2.29 10.89
CA LEU A 86 -1.75 -1.49 12.04
C LEU A 86 -1.30 -2.39 13.19
N LYS A 87 -0.08 -2.18 13.65
CA LYS A 87 0.50 -2.87 14.81
C LYS A 87 0.99 -1.85 15.82
N ARG A 88 1.02 -2.25 17.09
CA ARG A 88 1.60 -1.42 18.17
C ARG A 88 3.11 -1.39 18.03
N ARG A 89 3.71 -0.21 18.24
CA ARG A 89 5.16 -0.06 18.31
C ARG A 89 5.68 -0.73 19.58
N TRP A 90 6.82 -1.39 19.49
CA TRP A 90 7.43 -2.06 20.65
C TRP A 90 7.95 -1.03 21.67
N MET A 91 8.51 0.10 21.23
CA MET A 91 9.13 1.11 22.11
C MET A 91 8.36 2.44 22.23
N SER A 92 7.10 2.51 21.80
CA SER A 92 6.29 3.75 21.83
C SER A 92 4.80 3.43 21.96
N SER A 93 4.02 4.36 22.53
CA SER A 93 2.57 4.25 22.67
C SER A 93 1.78 4.36 21.35
N GLY A 94 2.47 4.58 20.21
CA GLY A 94 1.86 4.71 18.89
C GLY A 94 1.61 3.38 18.16
N VAL A 95 0.76 3.45 17.12
CA VAL A 95 0.57 2.37 16.13
C VAL A 95 1.24 2.74 14.80
N SER A 96 1.79 1.76 14.12
CA SER A 96 2.40 1.86 12.79
C SER A 96 1.84 0.77 11.87
N ARG A 97 1.65 1.12 10.60
CA ARG A 97 1.45 0.20 9.49
C ARG A 97 2.76 -0.55 9.25
N GLN A 98 2.76 -1.86 9.39
CA GLN A 98 3.94 -2.68 9.14
C GLN A 98 3.70 -3.58 7.94
N ARG A 99 4.68 -3.68 7.05
CA ARG A 99 4.59 -4.56 5.88
C ARG A 99 4.52 -6.02 6.32
N VAL A 100 3.59 -6.75 5.75
CA VAL A 100 3.45 -8.20 5.91
C VAL A 100 3.21 -8.81 4.53
N GLU A 101 4.09 -9.73 4.14
CA GLU A 101 3.96 -10.49 2.90
C GLU A 101 3.58 -11.93 3.22
N HIS A 102 2.48 -12.40 2.64
CA HIS A 102 2.07 -13.80 2.69
C HIS A 102 2.22 -14.44 1.32
N CYS A 103 3.14 -15.40 1.22
CA CYS A 103 3.40 -16.16 0.00
C CYS A 103 2.84 -17.57 0.10
N PHE A 104 1.93 -17.90 -0.81
CA PHE A 104 1.31 -19.22 -0.93
C PHE A 104 1.82 -19.91 -2.19
N ARG A 105 2.29 -21.15 -2.04
CA ARG A 105 2.74 -21.99 -3.16
C ARG A 105 1.60 -22.91 -3.60
N LEU A 106 1.28 -22.86 -4.88
CA LEU A 106 0.30 -23.70 -5.57
C LEU A 106 1.04 -24.72 -6.44
N ALA A 107 0.86 -26.00 -6.15
CA ALA A 107 1.42 -27.10 -6.94
C ALA A 107 0.45 -28.29 -6.99
N ALA A 108 -0.84 -27.99 -7.07
CA ALA A 108 -1.88 -29.01 -7.09
C ALA A 108 -1.88 -29.80 -8.42
N LEU A 109 -1.41 -29.17 -9.50
CA LEU A 109 -1.39 -29.73 -10.84
C LEU A 109 0.05 -30.01 -11.29
N GLN A 110 0.22 -31.00 -12.17
CA GLN A 110 1.51 -31.26 -12.82
C GLN A 110 1.83 -30.22 -13.90
N ASP A 111 0.81 -29.56 -14.45
CA ASP A 111 0.97 -28.52 -15.45
C ASP A 111 1.33 -27.16 -14.81
N PRO A 112 2.52 -26.61 -15.12
CA PRO A 112 2.92 -25.30 -14.62
C PRO A 112 2.00 -24.15 -15.05
N ARG A 113 1.39 -24.25 -16.23
CA ARG A 113 0.49 -23.20 -16.75
C ARG A 113 -0.80 -23.17 -15.95
N ALA A 114 -1.41 -24.33 -15.74
CA ALA A 114 -2.62 -24.44 -14.94
C ALA A 114 -2.42 -23.99 -13.46
N ASN A 115 -1.26 -24.26 -12.87
CA ASN A 115 -0.93 -23.72 -11.53
C ASN A 115 -0.86 -22.19 -11.54
N LEU A 116 -0.27 -21.58 -12.58
CA LEU A 116 -0.19 -20.13 -12.72
C LEU A 116 -1.58 -19.50 -12.93
N GLU A 117 -2.41 -20.09 -13.77
CA GLU A 117 -3.79 -19.63 -14.01
C GLU A 117 -4.62 -19.65 -12.72
N GLU A 118 -4.49 -20.69 -11.89
CA GLU A 118 -5.15 -20.73 -10.59
C GLU A 118 -4.58 -19.62 -9.66
N ALA A 119 -3.26 -19.43 -9.60
CA ALA A 119 -2.67 -18.34 -8.82
C ALA A 119 -3.17 -16.95 -9.28
N GLU A 120 -3.30 -16.73 -10.59
CA GLU A 120 -3.82 -15.49 -11.17
C GLU A 120 -5.30 -15.27 -10.85
N LYS A 121 -6.10 -16.34 -10.87
CA LYS A 121 -7.51 -16.30 -10.44
C LYS A 121 -7.62 -15.87 -8.99
N TRP A 122 -6.78 -16.40 -8.09
CA TRP A 122 -6.72 -15.94 -6.71
C TRP A 122 -6.28 -14.48 -6.59
N ALA A 123 -5.23 -14.08 -7.32
CA ALA A 123 -4.76 -12.69 -7.30
C ALA A 123 -5.83 -11.70 -7.80
N ARG A 124 -6.58 -12.05 -8.85
CA ARG A 124 -7.72 -11.26 -9.34
C ARG A 124 -8.81 -11.15 -8.27
N ALA A 125 -9.20 -12.26 -7.67
CA ALA A 125 -10.24 -12.32 -6.65
C ALA A 125 -9.89 -11.53 -5.38
N VAL A 126 -8.62 -11.52 -4.96
CA VAL A 126 -8.13 -10.71 -3.83
C VAL A 126 -8.15 -9.22 -4.19
N ARG A 127 -7.64 -8.84 -5.36
CA ARG A 127 -7.62 -7.43 -5.82
C ARG A 127 -9.02 -6.82 -5.88
N GLU A 128 -9.97 -7.53 -6.49
CA GLU A 128 -11.35 -7.05 -6.62
C GLU A 128 -12.00 -6.78 -5.26
N ARG A 129 -11.80 -7.67 -4.28
CA ARG A 129 -12.38 -7.53 -2.95
C ARG A 129 -11.69 -6.45 -2.12
N SER A 130 -10.36 -6.39 -2.15
CA SER A 130 -9.59 -5.31 -1.52
C SER A 130 -10.02 -3.93 -2.05
N ALA A 131 -10.18 -3.78 -3.37
CA ALA A 131 -10.66 -2.53 -3.96
C ALA A 131 -12.08 -2.14 -3.49
N ARG A 132 -12.99 -3.11 -3.35
CA ARG A 132 -14.35 -2.86 -2.81
C ARG A 132 -14.32 -2.43 -1.35
N GLN A 133 -13.38 -2.94 -0.55
CA GLN A 133 -13.22 -2.54 0.86
C GLN A 133 -12.71 -1.10 0.97
N GLN A 134 -11.73 -0.71 0.16
CA GLN A 134 -11.21 0.66 0.12
C GLN A 134 -12.30 1.66 -0.30
N ASN A 135 -13.13 1.28 -1.27
CA ASN A 135 -14.23 2.12 -1.76
C ASN A 135 -15.36 2.39 -0.74
N ARG A 136 -15.46 1.60 0.34
CA ARG A 136 -16.56 1.70 1.33
C ARG A 136 -16.32 2.71 2.43
N ASP A 137 -15.06 3.01 2.75
CA ASP A 137 -14.70 3.85 3.89
C ASP A 137 -14.32 5.30 3.49
N GLU A 138 -14.20 5.61 2.20
CA GLU A 138 -13.74 6.92 1.70
C GLU A 138 -14.89 7.87 1.32
N VAL A 139 -14.86 9.07 1.93
CA VAL A 139 -15.62 10.25 1.51
C VAL A 139 -15.32 10.54 0.03
N SER A 140 -16.36 10.87 -0.73
CA SER A 140 -16.38 11.10 -2.19
C SER A 140 -15.40 12.18 -2.68
N MET A 141 -14.10 11.93 -2.64
CA MET A 141 -13.11 12.65 -3.44
C MET A 141 -12.99 11.95 -4.80
N ASN A 142 -12.92 12.73 -5.88
CA ASN A 142 -12.84 12.23 -7.26
C ASN A 142 -11.78 11.15 -7.36
N LYS A 143 -12.21 9.89 -7.50
CA LYS A 143 -11.32 8.75 -7.52
C LYS A 143 -10.51 8.79 -8.81
N LEU A 144 -9.19 8.76 -8.67
CA LEU A 144 -8.30 8.48 -9.79
C LEU A 144 -8.68 7.12 -10.37
N SER A 145 -9.04 7.10 -11.65
CA SER A 145 -9.33 5.86 -12.37
C SER A 145 -8.09 4.97 -12.38
N ARG A 146 -8.26 3.66 -12.18
CA ARG A 146 -7.17 2.69 -12.32
C ARG A 146 -7.23 2.07 -13.73
N PRO A 147 -6.10 1.89 -14.44
CA PRO A 147 -4.74 2.24 -14.04
C PRO A 147 -4.52 3.76 -14.00
N CYS A 148 -3.74 4.23 -13.02
CA CYS A 148 -3.38 5.63 -12.83
C CYS A 148 -1.91 5.81 -13.20
N ARG A 149 -1.62 6.70 -14.15
CA ARG A 149 -0.28 7.09 -14.61
C ARG A 149 0.15 8.30 -13.80
N MET A 150 1.16 8.15 -12.95
CA MET A 150 1.60 9.24 -12.08
C MET A 150 2.99 9.75 -12.46
N MET A 151 3.20 11.06 -12.42
CA MET A 151 4.55 11.65 -12.41
C MET A 151 4.96 11.89 -10.95
N LEU A 152 6.01 11.22 -10.49
CA LEU A 152 6.54 11.34 -9.13
C LEU A 152 7.81 12.20 -9.13
N LEU A 153 7.72 13.44 -8.62
CA LEU A 153 8.84 14.36 -8.50
C LEU A 153 9.52 14.19 -7.14
N VAL A 154 10.83 14.00 -7.14
CA VAL A 154 11.64 13.93 -5.91
C VAL A 154 12.78 14.93 -5.95
N ASN A 155 12.94 15.68 -4.85
CA ASN A 155 14.15 16.46 -4.62
C ASN A 155 15.09 15.64 -3.73
N PRO A 156 16.25 15.16 -4.24
CA PRO A 156 17.16 14.33 -3.47
C PRO A 156 17.72 15.03 -2.23
N GLN A 157 17.79 16.37 -2.23
CA GLN A 157 18.29 17.18 -1.12
C GLN A 157 17.24 17.43 -0.03
N SER A 158 15.99 17.03 -0.23
CA SER A 158 14.93 17.25 0.76
C SER A 158 15.19 16.50 2.07
N GLY A 159 14.84 17.16 3.18
CA GLY A 159 15.01 16.64 4.53
C GLY A 159 16.48 16.65 4.93
N LYS A 160 17.02 15.48 5.29
CA LYS A 160 18.46 15.29 5.57
C LYS A 160 19.22 14.79 4.34
N GLY A 161 18.74 15.10 3.12
CA GLY A 161 19.27 14.54 1.87
C GLY A 161 18.97 13.06 1.67
N GLN A 162 17.86 12.57 2.25
CA GLN A 162 17.50 11.16 2.27
C GLN A 162 16.26 10.82 1.43
N ALA A 163 15.63 11.80 0.78
CA ALA A 163 14.38 11.60 0.06
C ALA A 163 14.50 10.54 -1.04
N LEU A 164 15.58 10.56 -1.84
CA LEU A 164 15.79 9.55 -2.88
C LEU A 164 16.06 8.15 -2.29
N THR A 165 16.79 8.08 -1.18
CA THR A 165 17.02 6.81 -0.45
C THR A 165 15.71 6.25 0.10
N LEU A 166 14.87 7.10 0.70
CA LEU A 166 13.54 6.75 1.19
C LEU A 166 12.65 6.23 0.05
N TYR A 167 12.74 6.87 -1.12
CA TYR A 167 12.04 6.41 -2.31
C TYR A 167 12.47 4.99 -2.70
N ASN A 168 13.78 4.79 -2.92
CA ASN A 168 14.34 3.53 -3.40
C ASN A 168 14.07 2.37 -2.43
N ASN A 169 14.17 2.63 -1.12
CA ASN A 169 14.07 1.58 -0.10
C ASN A 169 12.63 1.21 0.24
N HIS A 170 11.70 2.18 0.21
CA HIS A 170 10.35 1.98 0.76
C HIS A 170 9.25 2.32 -0.24
N ILE A 171 9.23 3.55 -0.76
CA ILE A 171 8.10 4.05 -1.57
C ILE A 171 7.99 3.30 -2.89
N GLN A 172 9.10 3.08 -3.58
CA GLN A 172 9.11 2.35 -4.85
C GLN A 172 8.52 0.94 -4.68
N ARG A 173 8.91 0.24 -3.61
CA ARG A 173 8.38 -1.09 -3.30
C ARG A 173 6.87 -1.04 -3.05
N MET A 174 6.41 -0.11 -2.20
CA MET A 174 4.99 0.04 -1.91
C MET A 174 4.16 0.32 -3.16
N LEU A 175 4.61 1.23 -4.03
CA LEU A 175 3.92 1.56 -5.27
C LEU A 175 3.85 0.34 -6.20
N ASN A 176 4.95 -0.41 -6.32
CA ASN A 176 4.98 -1.65 -7.08
C ASN A 176 4.02 -2.71 -6.53
N GLU A 177 3.97 -2.90 -5.21
CA GLU A 177 3.06 -3.85 -4.55
C GLU A 177 1.60 -3.43 -4.70
N ALA A 178 1.32 -2.13 -4.71
CA ALA A 178 0.01 -1.57 -5.02
C ALA A 178 -0.36 -1.68 -6.51
N GLY A 179 0.56 -2.07 -7.38
CA GLY A 179 0.38 -2.08 -8.83
C GLY A 179 0.15 -0.67 -9.40
N ILE A 180 0.75 0.33 -8.77
CA ILE A 180 0.67 1.73 -9.20
C ILE A 180 1.86 2.01 -10.12
N GLN A 181 1.59 2.45 -11.35
CA GLN A 181 2.61 2.81 -12.31
C GLN A 181 2.95 4.30 -12.17
N HIS A 182 4.24 4.60 -12.12
CA HIS A 182 4.70 5.97 -12.03
C HIS A 182 6.03 6.17 -12.75
N THR A 183 6.25 7.40 -13.19
CA THR A 183 7.54 7.86 -13.72
C THR A 183 8.22 8.72 -12.66
N LEU A 184 9.44 8.34 -12.28
CA LEU A 184 10.24 9.09 -11.34
C LEU A 184 10.99 10.22 -12.04
N VAL A 185 10.83 11.43 -11.54
CA VAL A 185 11.57 12.63 -11.97
C VAL A 185 12.40 13.13 -10.81
N ILE A 186 13.73 13.10 -10.96
CA ILE A 186 14.66 13.59 -9.95
C ILE A 186 15.01 15.04 -10.29
N THR A 187 14.68 15.99 -9.41
CA THR A 187 15.05 17.39 -9.62
C THR A 187 16.52 17.61 -9.29
N GLU A 188 17.14 18.56 -9.98
CA GLU A 188 18.59 18.76 -9.96
C GLU A 188 18.99 20.12 -9.39
N ARG A 189 18.10 21.11 -9.48
CA ARG A 189 18.33 22.49 -9.05
C ARG A 189 17.02 23.17 -8.66
N GLN A 190 17.13 24.34 -8.04
CA GLN A 190 16.00 25.21 -7.77
C GLN A 190 15.27 25.59 -9.07
N ASN A 191 13.94 25.64 -9.01
CA ASN A 191 13.00 25.87 -10.11
C ASN A 191 12.98 24.77 -11.20
N HIS A 192 13.72 23.65 -11.04
CA HIS A 192 13.68 22.58 -12.04
C HIS A 192 12.29 21.97 -12.16
N ALA A 193 11.59 21.73 -11.05
CA ALA A 193 10.23 21.18 -11.10
C ALA A 193 9.23 22.15 -11.73
N ARG A 194 9.38 23.45 -11.46
CA ARG A 194 8.56 24.51 -12.05
C ARG A 194 8.68 24.52 -13.56
N GLU A 195 9.90 24.51 -14.09
CA GLU A 195 10.16 24.48 -15.53
C GLU A 195 9.61 23.21 -16.18
N LEU A 196 9.87 22.04 -15.58
CA LEU A 196 9.39 20.75 -16.08
C LEU A 196 7.86 20.70 -16.16
N VAL A 197 7.16 21.10 -15.10
CA VAL A 197 5.70 21.04 -15.06
C VAL A 197 5.05 22.08 -16.00
N ARG A 198 5.68 23.24 -16.14
CA ARG A 198 5.24 24.26 -17.10
C ARG A 198 5.30 23.76 -18.55
N GLU A 199 6.30 22.95 -18.88
CA GLU A 199 6.57 22.49 -20.25
C GLU A 199 6.02 21.07 -20.54
N ALA A 200 5.66 20.30 -19.51
CA ALA A 200 5.19 18.93 -19.65
C ALA A 200 3.84 18.82 -20.40
N ASP A 201 3.66 17.72 -21.13
CA ASP A 201 2.34 17.31 -21.60
C ASP A 201 1.59 16.62 -20.44
N LEU A 202 0.72 17.37 -19.76
CA LEU A 202 -0.02 16.87 -18.60
C LEU A 202 -1.06 15.81 -18.96
N SER A 203 -1.47 15.69 -20.23
CA SER A 203 -2.45 14.66 -20.67
C SER A 203 -1.93 13.22 -20.53
N GLN A 204 -0.61 13.08 -20.36
CA GLN A 204 0.06 11.79 -20.12
C GLN A 204 -0.10 11.30 -18.68
N TRP A 205 -0.51 12.17 -17.76
CA TRP A 205 -0.55 11.92 -16.33
C TRP A 205 -1.94 12.12 -15.77
N ASP A 206 -2.35 11.18 -14.91
CA ASP A 206 -3.62 11.26 -14.20
C ASP A 206 -3.43 11.94 -12.83
N ALA A 207 -2.19 12.02 -12.34
CA ALA A 207 -1.82 12.73 -11.10
C ALA A 207 -0.33 13.09 -11.05
N LEU A 208 0.00 14.13 -10.27
CA LEU A 208 1.37 14.48 -9.89
C LEU A 208 1.60 14.14 -8.42
N VAL A 209 2.69 13.44 -8.11
CA VAL A 209 3.06 13.08 -6.73
C VAL A 209 4.38 13.75 -6.39
N ILE A 210 4.42 14.47 -5.27
CA ILE A 210 5.55 15.31 -4.88
C ILE A 210 6.16 14.73 -3.62
N MET A 211 7.41 14.28 -3.71
CA MET A 211 8.17 13.71 -2.61
C MET A 211 9.26 14.68 -2.14
N SER A 212 8.93 15.52 -1.17
CA SER A 212 9.80 16.59 -0.67
C SER A 212 9.16 17.26 0.56
N GLY A 213 9.81 18.30 1.10
CA GLY A 213 9.12 19.32 1.90
C GLY A 213 8.39 20.36 1.03
N ASP A 214 7.87 21.42 1.67
CA ASP A 214 6.94 22.41 1.06
C ASP A 214 7.49 23.14 -0.18
N GLY A 215 8.81 23.32 -0.30
CA GLY A 215 9.42 24.07 -1.41
C GLY A 215 9.22 23.47 -2.81
N LEU A 216 9.30 22.14 -2.94
CA LEU A 216 9.10 21.47 -4.23
C LEU A 216 7.64 21.53 -4.69
N LEU A 217 6.71 21.46 -3.74
CA LEU A 217 5.29 21.65 -4.03
C LEU A 217 5.04 23.06 -4.57
N PHE A 218 5.64 24.07 -3.95
CA PHE A 218 5.54 25.44 -4.41
C PHE A 218 6.06 25.60 -5.85
N GLU A 219 7.17 24.97 -6.19
CA GLU A 219 7.66 24.95 -7.57
C GLU A 219 6.65 24.34 -8.55
N VAL A 220 6.07 23.19 -8.19
CA VAL A 220 5.07 22.51 -9.04
C VAL A 220 3.82 23.36 -9.24
N ILE A 221 3.26 23.94 -8.18
CA ILE A 221 2.05 24.79 -8.27
C ILE A 221 2.32 26.01 -9.16
N ASN A 222 3.44 26.71 -8.97
CA ASN A 222 3.76 27.87 -9.83
C ASN A 222 4.00 27.43 -11.28
N GLY A 223 4.62 26.26 -11.49
CA GLY A 223 4.80 25.69 -12.82
C GLY A 223 3.46 25.47 -13.53
N LEU A 224 2.44 24.95 -12.81
CA LEU A 224 1.08 24.80 -13.35
C LEU A 224 0.42 26.15 -13.66
N LEU A 225 0.54 27.12 -12.75
CA LEU A 225 -0.09 28.45 -12.88
C LEU A 225 0.54 29.32 -13.99
N GLU A 226 1.77 29.00 -14.41
CA GLU A 226 2.46 29.69 -15.51
C GLU A 226 2.11 29.18 -16.89
N ARG A 227 1.33 28.10 -16.98
CA ARG A 227 0.96 27.53 -18.26
C ARG A 227 -0.14 28.36 -18.93
N PRO A 228 -0.21 28.37 -20.27
CA PRO A 228 -1.33 28.98 -20.99
C PRO A 228 -2.68 28.34 -20.65
N ASP A 229 -2.69 27.03 -20.39
CA ASP A 229 -3.84 26.19 -20.03
C ASP A 229 -3.98 26.01 -18.51
N TRP A 230 -3.52 26.97 -17.69
CA TRP A 230 -3.43 26.82 -16.23
C TRP A 230 -4.76 26.46 -15.55
N GLU A 231 -5.90 26.93 -16.08
CA GLU A 231 -7.24 26.65 -15.51
C GLU A 231 -7.56 25.16 -15.53
N GLU A 232 -7.13 24.45 -16.58
CA GLU A 232 -7.25 22.99 -16.69
C GLU A 232 -6.10 22.30 -15.97
N ALA A 233 -4.87 22.79 -16.15
CA ALA A 233 -3.67 22.20 -15.57
C ALA A 233 -3.73 22.14 -14.03
N ILE A 234 -4.26 23.17 -13.36
CA ILE A 234 -4.35 23.20 -11.89
C ILE A 234 -5.36 22.21 -11.33
N GLN A 235 -6.25 21.66 -12.16
CA GLN A 235 -7.20 20.62 -11.75
C GLN A 235 -6.55 19.23 -11.65
N ILE A 236 -5.30 19.07 -12.12
CA ILE A 236 -4.60 17.78 -12.01
C ILE A 236 -4.43 17.40 -10.53
N PRO A 237 -4.82 16.19 -10.13
CA PRO A 237 -4.68 15.76 -8.74
C PRO A 237 -3.22 15.78 -8.27
N LEU A 238 -2.98 16.43 -7.12
CA LEU A 238 -1.68 16.50 -6.47
C LEU A 238 -1.63 15.60 -5.23
N GLY A 239 -0.64 14.71 -5.18
CA GLY A 239 -0.31 13.90 -4.02
C GLY A 239 0.98 14.36 -3.37
N ILE A 240 1.09 14.27 -2.05
CA ILE A 240 2.31 14.65 -1.31
C ILE A 240 2.79 13.46 -0.51
N LEU A 241 4.06 13.12 -0.69
CA LEU A 241 4.79 12.15 0.12
C LEU A 241 5.82 12.90 0.97
N PRO A 242 5.79 12.76 2.31
CA PRO A 242 6.74 13.45 3.16
C PRO A 242 8.16 12.94 2.88
N GLY A 243 9.02 13.82 2.40
CA GLY A 243 10.46 13.56 2.19
C GLY A 243 11.35 14.66 2.77
N GLY A 244 10.76 15.66 3.42
CA GLY A 244 11.43 16.87 3.91
C GLY A 244 11.49 17.00 5.43
N SER A 245 12.11 18.09 5.90
CA SER A 245 12.06 18.57 7.30
C SER A 245 10.84 19.47 7.56
N GLY A 246 10.39 20.22 6.54
CA GLY A 246 9.12 20.96 6.53
C GLY A 246 8.05 20.18 5.78
N ASN A 247 7.15 19.51 6.51
CA ASN A 247 6.04 18.72 5.97
C ASN A 247 4.70 19.24 6.48
N ALA A 248 4.56 20.57 6.67
CA ALA A 248 3.40 21.16 7.30
C ALA A 248 2.12 20.82 6.52
N LEU A 249 2.16 20.92 5.19
CA LEU A 249 1.00 20.59 4.37
C LEU A 249 0.67 19.09 4.38
N ALA A 250 1.67 18.21 4.31
CA ALA A 250 1.43 16.78 4.43
C ALA A 250 0.80 16.42 5.79
N ALA A 251 1.23 17.10 6.86
CA ALA A 251 0.65 16.94 8.19
C ALA A 251 -0.80 17.47 8.26
N SER A 252 -1.09 18.62 7.65
CA SER A 252 -2.44 19.18 7.58
C SER A 252 -3.38 18.29 6.77
N ILE A 253 -2.99 17.84 5.57
CA ILE A 253 -3.79 16.93 4.75
C ILE A 253 -4.07 15.64 5.54
N HIS A 254 -3.06 15.09 6.20
CA HIS A 254 -3.24 13.91 7.06
C HIS A 254 -4.22 14.18 8.21
N HIS A 255 -4.15 15.34 8.87
CA HIS A 255 -5.10 15.73 9.92
C HIS A 255 -6.54 15.84 9.40
N TYR A 256 -6.74 16.54 8.29
CA TYR A 256 -8.07 16.76 7.69
C TYR A 256 -8.66 15.51 7.07
N SER A 257 -7.83 14.56 6.64
CA SER A 257 -8.32 13.29 6.08
C SER A 257 -9.04 12.40 7.11
N GLY A 258 -9.03 12.74 8.41
CA GLY A 258 -9.62 11.90 9.48
C GLY A 258 -8.91 10.55 9.66
N HIS A 259 -7.91 10.28 8.83
CA HIS A 259 -7.18 9.05 8.68
C HIS A 259 -5.89 9.11 9.50
N GLN A 260 -5.98 9.31 10.82
CA GLN A 260 -4.87 9.26 11.80
C GLN A 260 -4.01 7.95 11.77
N ARG A 261 -4.23 7.07 10.81
CA ARG A 261 -3.87 5.64 10.81
C ARG A 261 -3.26 5.13 9.49
N TYR A 262 -3.08 5.97 8.46
CA TYR A 262 -2.85 5.43 7.10
C TYR A 262 -1.40 5.49 6.61
N LEU A 263 -0.52 6.29 7.20
CA LEU A 263 0.86 6.47 6.68
C LEU A 263 1.93 6.51 7.79
N CYS A 264 1.88 5.59 8.75
CA CYS A 264 3.00 5.39 9.70
C CYS A 264 3.72 4.08 9.36
N PHE A 265 4.70 4.09 8.46
CA PHE A 265 5.54 2.90 8.23
C PHE A 265 6.68 2.81 9.25
N GLU A 266 7.05 1.60 9.65
CA GLU A 266 8.19 1.31 10.52
C GLU A 266 8.98 0.14 9.93
N GLU A 267 10.30 0.26 9.82
CA GLU A 267 11.20 -0.91 9.72
C GLU A 267 12.58 -0.61 10.34
N GLU A 268 13.26 -1.68 10.76
CA GLU A 268 14.39 -1.69 11.68
C GLU A 268 15.61 -0.87 11.25
N LYS A 269 16.08 -0.03 12.19
CA LYS A 269 17.22 0.91 12.14
C LYS A 269 16.95 2.19 11.31
N GLN A 270 16.74 3.24 12.10
CA GLN A 270 16.70 4.68 11.81
C GLN A 270 15.39 5.26 11.27
N ASP A 271 14.86 6.17 12.10
CA ASP A 271 13.80 7.15 11.89
C ASP A 271 12.38 6.59 11.66
N THR A 272 11.71 6.32 12.77
CA THR A 272 10.25 6.27 12.90
C THR A 272 9.65 7.57 12.36
N TYR A 273 8.98 7.53 11.21
CA TYR A 273 8.19 8.67 10.72
C TYR A 273 6.87 8.74 11.50
N ALA A 274 6.89 9.51 12.59
CA ALA A 274 5.74 10.20 13.16
C ALA A 274 6.29 11.45 13.86
N ALA A 275 5.80 12.63 13.47
CA ALA A 275 6.15 13.89 14.10
C ALA A 275 5.91 13.82 15.61
N VAL A 276 6.95 14.16 16.37
CA VAL A 276 6.91 14.19 17.84
C VAL A 276 6.31 15.50 18.32
N ASN A 277 5.44 15.31 19.31
CA ASN A 277 4.83 16.27 20.21
C ASN A 277 5.87 17.21 20.86
N THR A 278 5.63 18.52 20.85
CA THR A 278 6.17 19.42 21.88
C THR A 278 5.02 20.12 22.56
N SER A 279 4.57 19.52 23.65
CA SER A 279 3.83 20.18 24.71
C SER A 279 4.71 21.23 25.40
N SER A 280 4.13 22.38 25.74
CA SER A 280 4.14 23.06 27.06
C SER A 280 4.09 24.59 26.91
N PRO A 281 3.64 25.35 27.92
CA PRO A 281 2.41 25.26 28.71
C PRO A 281 1.57 26.54 28.54
N ASP A 282 0.36 26.52 29.12
CA ASP A 282 -0.49 27.68 29.32
C ASP A 282 0.24 28.88 29.94
N MET A 283 -0.25 30.08 29.58
CA MET A 283 -0.47 31.30 30.37
C MET A 283 0.00 32.58 29.64
N PRO A 284 -0.65 33.74 29.88
CA PRO A 284 -1.58 34.06 30.97
C PRO A 284 -3.07 34.13 30.60
#